data_AF-A0A7K2NS06-F1
#
_entry.id   AF-A0A7K2NS06-F1
#
_cell.length_a   1.000
_cell.length_b   1.000
_cell.length_c   1.000
_cell.angle_alpha   90.00
_cell.angle_beta   90.00
_cell.angle_gamma   90.00
#
_symmetry.space_group_name_H-M   'P 1'
#
loop_
_entity.id
_entity.type
_entity.pdbx_description
1 polymer ?
#
loop_
_entity_poly.entity_id
_entity_poly.type
_entity_poly.pdbx_seq_one_letter_code
_entity_poly.pdbx_strand_id
1 'polypeptide(L)'
;NRFLRLVSQGAALLPADPARAVELLETGLRLWRGPALIDAGEGRRCRGAAALFEERRLTALEDLVSAMFLLGGEAQAIAMLQQLVAQYPLRERFCELLMVGLYRVGRQGDALESYHLARKRLDDELGVQPGALLRRRHAEILAQDPVLKVPSALWREPYAPADTSLLTA
;
A
#
# COMPACT_ATOMS: atom_id res chain seq x y z
N ASN A 1 -18.48 -4.88 -13.04
CA ASN A 1 -17.49 -3.87 -13.49
C ASN A 1 -16.15 -4.57 -13.74
N ARG A 2 -15.57 -4.44 -14.95
CA ARG A 2 -14.36 -5.19 -15.36
C ARG A 2 -13.13 -4.85 -14.52
N PHE A 3 -12.96 -3.57 -14.15
CA PHE A 3 -11.89 -3.11 -13.28
C PHE A 3 -11.94 -3.83 -11.92
N LEU A 4 -13.08 -3.80 -11.22
CA LEU A 4 -13.22 -4.44 -9.90
C LEU A 4 -12.88 -5.93 -9.92
N ARG A 5 -13.30 -6.64 -10.98
CA ARG A 5 -13.01 -8.08 -11.14
C ARG A 5 -11.52 -8.33 -11.31
N LEU A 6 -10.85 -7.57 -12.19
CA LEU A 6 -9.42 -7.74 -12.46
C LEU A 6 -8.59 -7.45 -11.21
N VAL A 7 -8.85 -6.34 -10.52
CA VAL A 7 -8.08 -5.99 -9.31
C VAL A 7 -8.34 -6.98 -8.16
N SER A 8 -9.57 -7.48 -8.03
CA SER A 8 -9.87 -8.51 -7.03
C SER A 8 -9.20 -9.84 -7.32
N GLN A 9 -9.13 -10.25 -8.59
CA GLN A 9 -8.44 -11.48 -8.98
C GLN A 9 -6.92 -11.34 -8.82
N GLY A 10 -6.35 -10.20 -9.22
CA GLY A 10 -4.93 -9.92 -9.03
C GLY A 10 -4.53 -9.92 -7.55
N ALA A 11 -5.29 -9.25 -6.69
CA ALA A 11 -5.04 -9.25 -5.25
C ALA A 11 -5.08 -10.66 -4.64
N ALA A 12 -6.04 -11.50 -5.05
CA ALA A 12 -6.14 -12.88 -4.57
C ALA A 12 -4.97 -13.77 -5.00
N LEU A 13 -4.33 -13.47 -6.13
CA LEU A 13 -3.18 -14.22 -6.64
C LEU A 13 -1.86 -13.76 -6.02
N LEU A 14 -1.82 -12.63 -5.31
CA LEU A 14 -0.59 -12.06 -4.77
C LEU A 14 0.29 -13.07 -3.97
N PRO A 15 -0.26 -13.96 -3.11
CA PRO A 15 0.56 -14.92 -2.37
C PRO A 15 1.02 -16.13 -3.20
N ALA A 16 0.31 -16.47 -4.27
CA ALA A 16 0.49 -17.72 -5.01
C ALA A 16 1.18 -17.53 -6.37
N ASP A 17 0.86 -16.45 -7.08
CA ASP A 17 1.38 -16.10 -8.39
C ASP A 17 1.51 -14.57 -8.53
N PRO A 18 2.60 -13.98 -8.00
CA PRO A 18 2.83 -12.54 -8.06
C PRO A 18 2.94 -12.01 -9.50
N ALA A 19 3.45 -12.82 -10.43
CA ALA A 19 3.57 -12.43 -11.84
C ALA A 19 2.19 -12.22 -12.47
N ARG A 20 1.29 -13.19 -12.28
CA ARG A 20 -0.09 -13.06 -12.75
C ARG A 20 -0.85 -11.97 -12.01
N ALA A 21 -0.56 -11.75 -10.73
CA ALA A 21 -1.12 -10.64 -9.97
C ALA A 21 -0.79 -9.29 -10.61
N VAL A 22 0.49 -9.04 -10.95
CA VAL A 22 0.93 -7.83 -11.65
C VAL A 22 0.14 -7.63 -12.94
N GLU A 23 0.08 -8.65 -13.81
CA GLU A 23 -0.61 -8.54 -15.09
C GLU A 23 -2.09 -8.13 -14.95
N LEU A 24 -2.80 -8.75 -14.00
CA LEU A 24 -4.22 -8.47 -13.75
C LEU A 24 -4.42 -7.09 -13.11
N LEU A 25 -3.59 -6.72 -12.15
CA LEU A 25 -3.66 -5.43 -11.45
C LEU A 25 -3.38 -4.29 -12.43
N GLU A 26 -2.32 -4.37 -13.21
CA GLU A 26 -2.02 -3.36 -14.23
C GLU A 26 -3.13 -3.28 -15.28
N THR A 27 -3.65 -4.42 -15.75
CA THR A 27 -4.73 -4.44 -16.73
C THR A 27 -5.99 -3.81 -16.15
N GLY A 28 -6.29 -4.05 -14.87
CA GLY A 28 -7.36 -3.36 -14.16
C GLY A 28 -7.12 -1.86 -14.10
N LEU A 29 -5.97 -1.43 -13.59
CA LEU A 29 -5.61 -0.03 -13.40
C LEU A 29 -5.60 0.77 -14.72
N ARG A 30 -5.20 0.16 -15.85
CA ARG A 30 -5.27 0.79 -17.19
C ARG A 30 -6.70 1.08 -17.66
N LEU A 31 -7.73 0.45 -17.08
CA LEU A 31 -9.12 0.76 -17.37
C LEU A 31 -9.59 2.06 -16.71
N TRP A 32 -8.81 2.62 -15.80
CA TRP A 32 -9.09 3.89 -15.13
C TRP A 32 -8.78 5.06 -16.06
N ARG A 33 -9.77 5.91 -16.35
CA ARG A 33 -9.67 7.00 -17.34
C ARG A 33 -10.02 8.37 -16.72
N GLY A 34 -9.39 8.71 -15.61
CA GLY A 34 -9.63 9.96 -14.87
C GLY A 34 -10.54 9.77 -13.65
N PRO A 35 -11.01 10.86 -13.02
CA PRO A 35 -11.82 10.81 -11.79
C PRO A 35 -12.95 9.79 -11.90
N ALA A 36 -13.13 8.99 -10.84
CA ALA A 36 -14.19 8.01 -10.79
C ALA A 36 -15.54 8.69 -11.07
N LEU A 37 -16.29 8.15 -12.06
CA LEU A 37 -17.61 8.65 -12.43
C LEU A 37 -17.61 10.11 -12.96
N ILE A 38 -16.56 10.54 -13.66
CA ILE A 38 -16.53 11.88 -14.29
C ILE A 38 -17.76 12.15 -15.21
N ASP A 39 -18.33 11.10 -15.82
CA ASP A 39 -19.52 11.17 -16.67
C ASP A 39 -20.84 10.82 -15.95
N ALA A 40 -20.78 10.44 -14.67
CA ALA A 40 -21.95 10.03 -13.89
C ALA A 40 -22.31 11.16 -12.91
N GLY A 41 -23.37 11.90 -13.25
CA GLY A 41 -23.73 13.21 -12.69
C GLY A 41 -23.70 13.36 -11.16
N GLU A 42 -23.84 14.61 -10.71
CA GLU A 42 -23.46 15.12 -9.37
C GLU A 42 -24.34 14.67 -8.18
N GLY A 43 -25.05 13.55 -8.28
CA GLY A 43 -25.87 13.00 -7.19
C GLY A 43 -25.04 12.44 -6.02
N ARG A 44 -25.54 12.51 -4.78
CA ARG A 44 -24.90 11.94 -3.58
C ARG A 44 -24.52 10.45 -3.74
N ARG A 45 -25.37 9.66 -4.42
CA ARG A 45 -25.10 8.24 -4.73
C ARG A 45 -23.92 8.06 -5.68
N CYS A 46 -23.77 8.94 -6.68
CA CYS A 46 -22.63 8.92 -7.59
C CYS A 46 -21.34 9.29 -6.86
N ARG A 47 -21.35 10.30 -5.97
CA ARG A 47 -20.17 10.64 -5.14
C ARG A 47 -19.72 9.50 -4.23
N GLY A 48 -20.65 8.82 -3.56
CA GLY A 48 -20.33 7.67 -2.71
C GLY A 48 -19.72 6.50 -3.50
N ALA A 49 -20.30 6.20 -4.66
CA ALA A 49 -19.74 5.19 -5.56
C ALA A 49 -18.34 5.59 -6.06
N ALA A 50 -18.14 6.85 -6.45
CA ALA A 50 -16.86 7.38 -6.92
C ALA A 50 -15.74 7.18 -5.87
N ALA A 51 -16.02 7.53 -4.61
CA ALA A 51 -15.08 7.33 -3.51
C ALA A 51 -14.71 5.85 -3.31
N LEU A 52 -15.69 4.94 -3.38
CA LEU A 52 -15.43 3.49 -3.27
C LEU A 52 -14.55 2.96 -4.41
N PHE A 53 -14.77 3.44 -5.64
CA PHE A 53 -13.95 3.07 -6.79
C PHE A 53 -12.52 3.60 -6.65
N GLU A 54 -12.36 4.82 -6.16
CA GLU A 54 -11.05 5.43 -5.92
C GLU A 54 -10.29 4.68 -4.81
N GLU A 55 -10.94 4.37 -3.69
CA GLU A 55 -10.36 3.54 -2.64
C GLU A 55 -9.91 2.17 -3.14
N ARG A 56 -10.70 1.56 -4.05
CA ARG A 56 -10.32 0.29 -4.67
C ARG A 56 -9.13 0.44 -5.61
N ARG A 57 -8.99 1.59 -6.27
CA ARG A 57 -7.83 1.91 -7.13
C ARG A 57 -6.57 2.08 -6.30
N LEU A 58 -6.63 2.84 -5.20
CA LEU A 58 -5.49 3.02 -4.30
C LEU A 58 -5.05 1.68 -3.70
N THR A 59 -6.01 0.86 -3.26
CA THR A 59 -5.77 -0.52 -2.82
C THR A 59 -5.08 -1.36 -3.90
N ALA A 60 -5.55 -1.31 -5.15
CA ALA A 60 -4.92 -2.05 -6.25
C ALA A 60 -3.49 -1.59 -6.56
N LEU A 61 -3.18 -0.30 -6.35
CA LEU A 61 -1.82 0.22 -6.46
C LEU A 61 -0.93 -0.35 -5.35
N GLU A 62 -1.40 -0.38 -4.10
CA GLU A 62 -0.70 -1.00 -2.95
C GLU A 62 -0.40 -2.48 -3.23
N ASP A 63 -1.37 -3.22 -3.78
CA ASP A 63 -1.19 -4.64 -4.10
C ASP A 63 -0.22 -4.82 -5.28
N LEU A 64 -0.24 -3.92 -6.27
CA LEU A 64 0.68 -3.97 -7.43
C LEU A 64 2.13 -3.77 -7.00
N VAL A 65 2.43 -2.73 -6.21
CA VAL A 65 3.82 -2.54 -5.74
C VAL A 65 4.27 -3.65 -4.82
N SER A 66 3.37 -4.25 -4.04
CA SER A 66 3.68 -5.43 -3.23
C SER A 66 4.06 -6.62 -4.12
N ALA A 67 3.33 -6.84 -5.22
CA ALA A 67 3.64 -7.89 -6.20
C ALA A 67 4.98 -7.65 -6.89
N MET A 68 5.29 -6.40 -7.25
CA MET A 68 6.56 -6.03 -7.86
C MET A 68 7.74 -6.33 -6.93
N PHE A 69 7.64 -6.02 -5.64
CA PHE A 69 8.67 -6.39 -4.67
C PHE A 69 8.85 -7.91 -4.54
N LEU A 70 7.77 -8.70 -4.63
CA LEU A 70 7.86 -10.17 -4.59
C LEU A 70 8.58 -10.75 -5.81
N LEU A 71 8.63 -10.02 -6.92
CA LEU A 71 9.31 -10.40 -8.16
C LEU A 71 10.75 -9.86 -8.25
N GLY A 72 11.28 -9.24 -7.19
CA GLY A 72 12.61 -8.61 -7.21
C GLY A 72 12.67 -7.32 -8.04
N GLY A 73 11.54 -6.62 -8.15
CA GLY A 73 11.40 -5.34 -8.84
C GLY A 73 11.56 -4.12 -7.92
N GLU A 74 12.52 -4.15 -6.98
CA GLU A 74 12.69 -3.11 -5.95
C GLU A 74 12.81 -1.71 -6.55
N ALA A 75 13.63 -1.55 -7.59
CA ALA A 75 13.89 -0.24 -8.19
C ALA A 75 12.62 0.37 -8.79
N GLN A 76 11.85 -0.41 -9.54
CA GLN A 76 10.60 0.05 -10.16
C GLN A 76 9.52 0.31 -9.10
N ALA A 77 9.42 -0.56 -8.09
CA ALA A 77 8.45 -0.41 -7.00
C ALA A 77 8.74 0.85 -6.16
N ILE A 78 10.01 1.10 -5.81
CA ILE A 78 10.42 2.30 -5.07
C ILE A 78 10.12 3.57 -5.87
N ALA A 79 10.49 3.61 -7.16
CA ALA A 79 10.23 4.77 -8.00
C ALA A 79 8.73 5.08 -8.10
N MET A 80 7.89 4.05 -8.26
CA MET A 80 6.44 4.19 -8.26
C MET A 80 5.91 4.69 -6.91
N LEU A 81 6.41 4.15 -5.81
CA LEU A 81 6.01 4.55 -4.45
C LEU A 81 6.39 6.00 -4.13
N GLN A 82 7.53 6.49 -4.58
CA GLN A 82 7.90 7.90 -4.41
C GLN A 82 6.88 8.83 -5.06
N GLN A 83 6.38 8.48 -6.26
CA GLN A 83 5.32 9.25 -6.92
C GLN A 83 3.99 9.16 -6.15
N LEU A 84 3.63 7.95 -5.69
CA LEU A 84 2.40 7.73 -4.94
C LEU A 84 2.39 8.45 -3.58
N VAL A 85 3.50 8.47 -2.86
CA VAL A 85 3.63 9.21 -1.58
C VAL A 85 3.57 10.72 -1.80
N ALA A 86 4.10 11.22 -2.92
CA ALA A 86 3.94 12.63 -3.27
C ALA A 86 2.48 12.98 -3.61
N GLN A 87 1.75 12.08 -4.27
CA GLN A 87 0.37 12.30 -4.69
C GLN A 87 -0.67 12.05 -3.59
N TYR A 88 -0.42 11.07 -2.71
CA TYR A 88 -1.31 10.65 -1.62
C TYR A 88 -0.55 10.64 -0.29
N PRO A 89 -0.12 11.81 0.21
CA PRO A 89 0.75 11.92 1.38
C PRO A 89 0.13 11.35 2.67
N LEU A 90 -1.20 11.36 2.79
CA LEU A 90 -1.94 10.84 3.95
C LEU A 90 -2.21 9.33 3.85
N ARG A 91 -1.81 8.67 2.75
CA ARG A 91 -1.97 7.23 2.57
C ARG A 91 -0.77 6.51 3.17
N GLU A 92 -0.82 6.29 4.49
CA GLU A 92 0.28 5.71 5.28
C GLU A 92 0.84 4.41 4.67
N ARG A 93 -0.01 3.58 4.05
CA ARG A 93 0.42 2.33 3.43
C ARG A 93 1.46 2.51 2.33
N PHE A 94 1.39 3.58 1.54
CA PHE A 94 2.44 3.86 0.56
C PHE A 94 3.76 4.22 1.24
N CYS A 95 3.71 4.98 2.33
CA CYS A 95 4.90 5.28 3.12
C CYS A 95 5.51 3.99 3.71
N GLU A 96 4.69 3.11 4.29
CA GLU A 96 5.15 1.83 4.83
C GLU A 96 5.89 0.99 3.80
N LEU A 97 5.31 0.80 2.62
CA LEU A 97 5.92 0.03 1.54
C LEU A 97 7.20 0.70 1.02
N LEU A 98 7.24 2.03 0.94
CA LEU A 98 8.43 2.78 0.54
C LEU A 98 9.56 2.59 1.56
N MET A 99 9.25 2.67 2.85
CA MET A 99 10.20 2.45 3.94
C MET A 99 10.81 1.04 3.87
N VAL A 100 9.97 0.01 3.70
CA VAL A 100 10.43 -1.38 3.57
C VAL A 100 11.31 -1.55 2.33
N GLY A 101 10.89 -1.02 1.18
CA GLY A 101 11.65 -1.09 -0.07
C GLY A 101 13.02 -0.43 0.04
N LEU A 102 13.07 0.81 0.53
CA LEU A 102 14.30 1.57 0.74
C LEU A 102 15.25 0.85 1.71
N TYR A 103 14.74 0.32 2.82
CA TYR A 103 15.53 -0.45 3.77
C TYR A 103 16.16 -1.69 3.12
N ARG A 104 15.39 -2.46 2.35
CA ARG A 104 15.88 -3.69 1.68
C ARG A 104 17.03 -3.44 0.72
N VAL A 105 17.05 -2.28 0.06
CA VAL A 105 18.14 -1.89 -0.85
C VAL A 105 19.27 -1.13 -0.14
N GLY A 106 19.33 -1.18 1.19
CA GLY A 106 20.41 -0.58 1.99
C GLY A 106 20.27 0.92 2.25
N ARG A 107 19.13 1.53 1.89
CA ARG A 107 18.87 2.97 2.05
C ARG A 107 18.10 3.26 3.35
N GLN A 108 18.63 2.81 4.48
CA GLN A 108 17.98 2.96 5.80
C GLN A 108 17.69 4.43 6.16
N GLY A 109 18.61 5.35 5.88
CA GLY A 109 18.41 6.79 6.14
C GLY A 109 17.21 7.36 5.40
N ASP A 110 17.05 7.03 4.11
CA ASP A 110 15.92 7.48 3.30
C ASP A 110 14.59 6.85 3.76
N ALA A 111 14.63 5.62 4.27
CA ALA A 111 13.47 4.97 4.87
C ALA A 111 13.00 5.72 6.13
N LEU A 112 13.93 6.07 7.04
CA LEU A 112 13.61 6.82 8.25
C LEU A 112 13.13 8.25 7.93
N GLU A 113 13.75 8.91 6.95
CA GLU A 113 13.32 10.23 6.48
C GLU A 113 11.88 10.20 5.95
N SER A 114 11.51 9.16 5.20
CA SER A 114 10.14 8.97 4.70
C SER A 114 9.12 8.91 5.84
N TYR A 115 9.43 8.23 6.95
CA TYR A 115 8.58 8.21 8.15
C TYR A 115 8.43 9.59 8.78
N HIS A 116 9.53 10.34 8.91
CA HIS A 116 9.50 11.68 9.52
C HIS A 116 8.66 12.66 8.69
N LEU A 117 8.79 12.62 7.36
CA LEU A 117 7.93 13.39 6.46
C LEU A 117 6.45 13.01 6.59
N ALA A 118 6.13 11.71 6.60
CA ALA A 118 4.75 11.26 6.76
C ALA A 118 4.16 11.68 8.11
N ARG A 119 4.93 11.51 9.20
CA ARG A 119 4.53 11.95 10.56
C ARG A 119 4.25 13.45 10.60
N LYS A 120 5.14 14.26 10.05
CA LYS A 120 4.97 15.71 10.01
C LYS A 120 3.70 16.09 9.26
N ARG A 121 3.45 15.49 8.09
CA ARG A 121 2.23 15.78 7.30
C ARG A 121 0.95 15.38 8.01
N LEU A 122 0.92 14.22 8.67
CA LEU A 122 -0.25 13.79 9.46
C LEU A 122 -0.55 14.74 10.62
N ASP A 123 0.50 15.22 11.29
CA ASP A 123 0.37 16.19 12.37
C ASP A 123 -0.09 17.56 11.84
N ASP A 124 0.55 18.06 10.77
CA ASP A 124 0.27 19.37 10.17
C ASP A 124 -1.14 19.43 9.54
N GLU A 125 -1.58 18.38 8.84
CA GLU A 125 -2.86 18.38 8.10
C GLU A 125 -4.06 17.87 8.91
N LEU A 126 -3.84 16.90 9.81
CA LEU A 126 -4.92 16.22 10.52
C LEU A 126 -4.82 16.35 12.06
N GLY A 127 -3.69 16.81 12.60
CA GLY A 127 -3.44 16.85 14.04
C GLY A 127 -3.34 15.47 14.68
N VAL A 128 -2.93 14.44 13.90
CA VAL A 128 -2.84 13.06 14.37
C VAL A 128 -1.43 12.50 14.24
N GLN A 129 -1.12 11.52 15.08
CA GLN A 129 0.13 10.76 14.98
C GLN A 129 0.00 9.62 13.95
N PRO A 130 1.12 9.15 13.37
CA PRO A 130 1.16 7.96 12.51
C PRO A 130 0.43 6.76 13.10
N GLY A 131 -0.27 5.99 12.29
CA GLY A 131 -0.94 4.76 12.67
C GLY A 131 0.01 3.69 13.23
N ALA A 132 -0.56 2.68 13.89
CA ALA A 132 0.22 1.66 14.59
C ALA A 132 1.19 0.90 13.66
N LEU A 133 0.76 0.59 12.43
CA LEU A 133 1.56 -0.15 11.48
C LEU A 133 2.77 0.66 10.97
N LEU A 134 2.56 1.94 10.64
CA LEU A 134 3.65 2.84 10.24
C LEU A 134 4.69 3.03 11.36
N ARG A 135 4.25 3.21 12.61
CA ARG A 135 5.15 3.25 13.78
C ARG A 135 5.90 1.94 13.99
N ARG A 136 5.25 0.81 13.78
CA ARG A 136 5.87 -0.52 13.88
C ARG A 136 6.96 -0.69 12.82
N ARG A 137 6.71 -0.32 11.56
CA ARG A 137 7.74 -0.36 10.50
C ARG A 137 8.95 0.51 10.82
N HIS A 138 8.72 1.70 11.38
CA HIS A 138 9.80 2.55 11.87
C HIS A 138 10.64 1.85 12.95
N ALA A 139 10.00 1.23 13.96
CA ALA A 139 10.70 0.50 15.01
C ALA A 139 11.48 -0.72 14.48
N GLU A 140 10.88 -1.50 13.58
CA GLU A 140 11.53 -2.65 12.95
C GLU A 140 12.77 -2.21 12.14
N ILE A 141 12.73 -1.06 11.46
CA ILE A 141 13.87 -0.53 10.70
C ILE A 141 14.99 -0.09 11.64
N LEU A 142 14.66 0.58 12.73
CA LEU A 142 15.65 0.97 13.76
C LEU A 142 16.32 -0.26 14.39
N ALA A 143 15.56 -1.33 14.61
CA ALA A 143 16.04 -2.59 15.15
C ALA A 143 16.76 -3.49 14.12
N GLN A 144 16.77 -3.10 12.84
CA GLN A 144 17.24 -3.92 11.72
C GLN A 144 16.58 -5.32 11.67
N ASP A 145 15.28 -5.36 12.00
CA ASP A 145 14.55 -6.60 12.22
C ASP A 145 14.52 -7.47 10.94
N PRO A 146 14.91 -8.76 11.00
CA PRO A 146 14.81 -9.69 9.88
C PRO A 146 13.40 -9.82 9.29
N VAL A 147 12.34 -9.50 10.04
CA VAL A 147 10.95 -9.50 9.55
C VAL A 147 10.78 -8.60 8.33
N LEU A 148 11.59 -7.55 8.19
CA LEU A 148 11.52 -6.65 7.03
C LEU A 148 12.02 -7.28 5.74
N LYS A 149 12.76 -8.40 5.81
CA LYS A 149 13.29 -9.10 4.64
C LYS A 149 12.37 -10.20 4.11
N VAL A 150 11.36 -10.61 4.87
CA VAL A 150 10.44 -11.68 4.44
C VAL A 150 9.30 -11.14 3.56
N PRO A 151 8.76 -11.93 2.61
CA PRO A 151 7.62 -11.56 1.77
C PRO A 151 6.43 -10.96 2.53
N SER A 152 6.14 -11.46 3.74
CA SER A 152 4.99 -11.05 4.54
C SER A 152 5.04 -9.60 5.02
N ALA A 153 6.22 -8.96 5.04
CA ALA A 153 6.33 -7.53 5.35
C ALA A 153 5.65 -6.63 4.29
N LEU A 154 5.49 -7.15 3.07
CA LEU A 154 4.86 -6.45 1.95
C LEU A 154 3.35 -6.66 1.93
N TRP A 155 2.84 -7.67 2.64
CA TRP A 155 1.42 -7.93 2.69
C TRP A 155 0.73 -6.87 3.52
N ARG A 156 -0.46 -6.48 3.09
CA ARG A 156 -1.39 -5.78 3.96
C ARG A 156 -1.64 -6.73 5.12
N GLU A 157 -1.31 -6.34 6.35
CA GLU A 157 -1.67 -7.17 7.48
C GLU A 157 -3.19 -7.39 7.38
N PRO A 158 -3.68 -8.65 7.28
CA PRO A 158 -5.05 -8.86 7.69
C PRO A 158 -5.13 -8.36 9.13
N TYR A 159 -6.22 -7.71 9.52
CA TYR A 159 -6.50 -7.47 10.94
C TYR A 159 -6.26 -8.80 11.66
N ALA A 160 -5.10 -8.92 12.32
CA ALA A 160 -4.83 -10.01 13.22
C ALA A 160 -5.57 -9.58 14.49
N PRO A 161 -6.69 -10.22 14.88
CA PRO A 161 -7.11 -10.08 16.26
C PRO A 161 -5.88 -10.43 17.09
N ALA A 162 -5.53 -9.53 18.02
CA ALA A 162 -4.38 -9.72 18.90
C ALA A 162 -4.38 -11.16 19.41
N ASP A 163 -3.35 -11.90 19.01
CA ASP A 163 -2.86 -13.11 19.65
C ASP A 163 -3.94 -13.96 20.37
N THR A 164 -4.63 -14.85 19.64
CA THR A 164 -5.47 -15.90 20.25
C THR A 164 -4.66 -17.01 20.94
N SER A 165 -3.40 -16.77 21.30
CA SER A 165 -2.56 -17.71 22.05
C SER A 165 -2.91 -17.80 23.54
N LEU A 166 -4.09 -17.33 23.97
CA LEU A 166 -4.61 -17.47 25.35
C LEU A 166 -5.88 -18.36 25.47
N LEU A 167 -6.19 -19.22 24.50
CA LEU A 167 -7.32 -20.18 24.61
C LEU A 167 -6.92 -21.66 24.61
N THR A 168 -5.73 -21.96 25.13
CA THR A 168 -5.40 -23.29 25.62
C THR A 168 -4.72 -23.18 26.97
N ALA A 169 -5.53 -23.15 28.03
CA ALA A 169 -5.20 -23.58 29.38
C ALA A 169 -6.50 -23.96 30.10
#